data_AF-A0A7S2MDL6-F1
#
_entry.id   AF-A0A7S2MDL6-F1
#
_cell.length_a   1.000
_cell.length_b   1.000
_cell.length_c   1.000
_cell.angle_alpha   90.00
_cell.angle_beta   90.00
_cell.angle_gamma   90.00
#
_symmetry.space_group_name_H-M   'P 1'
#
loop_
_entity.id
_entity.type
_entity.pdbx_description
1 polymer ?
#
loop_
_entity_poly.entity_id
_entity_poly.type
_entity_poly.pdbx_seq_one_letter_code
_entity_poly.pdbx_strand_id
1 'polypeptide(L)'
;MAEGHRDKRSKVSSNIILNPMDDVMRRSCDQLVKSLLKRSQGVHFSKPVEWKKLGLLDYPKLITEPMDLGTVSEQLQKPGHYVRLEGFVNDVRLIWKNAFIFNAPETPYFKAAKTLSDVFEKRVEELEKEAELVHAPDIETMHRCMLLLEDMRKNPLSEWFRDPVNYMELGLTDYPQVIKTPMDLGSIHKKMQHKDYLSVEDFAHDVRLVWQNAITYNSSASMFGVVAGILAQTFERRFALITNSPATDPGRPIPDRPGWPTFQQKKKFYDLCTRLTLADLNQMVSLVQKGCPAAVQQCGDKEVEVDVDELDMETFQRVMQWATSKTKTAKPES
;
A
#
# COMPACT_ATOMS: atom_id res chain seq x y z
N MET A 1 -48.03 -9.96 -22.64
CA MET A 1 -46.92 -9.01 -22.94
C MET A 1 -46.35 -8.52 -21.63
N ALA A 2 -45.15 -8.95 -21.29
CA ALA A 2 -44.33 -8.38 -20.23
C ALA A 2 -42.88 -8.74 -20.59
N GLU A 3 -42.18 -7.76 -21.15
CA GLU A 3 -40.77 -7.88 -21.52
C GLU A 3 -39.93 -8.00 -20.25
N GLY A 4 -39.20 -9.11 -20.14
CA GLY A 4 -38.17 -9.28 -19.13
C GLY A 4 -37.05 -8.28 -19.37
N HIS A 5 -36.92 -7.32 -18.46
CA HIS A 5 -35.78 -6.42 -18.36
C HIS A 5 -34.54 -7.26 -18.01
N ARG A 6 -33.88 -7.81 -19.03
CA ARG A 6 -32.58 -8.46 -18.87
C ARG A 6 -31.59 -7.39 -18.46
N ASP A 7 -31.14 -7.48 -17.23
CA ASP A 7 -30.03 -6.73 -16.68
C ASP A 7 -28.79 -6.89 -17.59
N LYS A 8 -28.48 -5.83 -18.34
CA LYS A 8 -27.38 -5.77 -19.31
C LYS A 8 -26.06 -5.31 -18.67
N ARG A 9 -25.89 -5.39 -17.35
CA ARG A 9 -24.66 -4.94 -16.66
C ARG A 9 -23.71 -6.04 -16.16
N SER A 10 -23.83 -7.28 -16.64
CA SER A 10 -22.91 -8.37 -16.24
C SER A 10 -21.86 -8.80 -17.30
N LYS A 11 -21.48 -7.92 -18.24
CA LYS A 11 -20.41 -8.23 -19.21
C LYS A 11 -19.51 -7.03 -19.53
N VAL A 12 -18.72 -6.58 -18.57
CA VAL A 12 -17.43 -5.90 -18.83
C VAL A 12 -16.39 -6.38 -17.79
N SER A 13 -16.15 -7.69 -17.73
CA SER A 13 -14.83 -8.18 -17.27
C SER A 13 -13.96 -8.35 -18.52
N SER A 14 -13.69 -7.24 -19.20
CA SER A 14 -12.61 -7.18 -20.20
C SER A 14 -11.30 -7.02 -19.44
N ASN A 15 -10.31 -7.89 -19.71
CA ASN A 15 -8.96 -7.85 -19.16
C ASN A 15 -8.36 -6.42 -19.17
N ILE A 16 -8.41 -5.70 -18.04
CA ILE A 16 -7.87 -4.35 -17.97
C ILE A 16 -6.34 -4.40 -17.93
N ILE A 17 -5.80 -3.99 -19.07
CA ILE A 17 -4.47 -3.50 -19.42
C ILE A 17 -3.86 -2.37 -18.60
N LEU A 18 -3.60 -2.43 -17.28
CA LEU A 18 -2.94 -1.27 -16.63
C LEU A 18 -1.54 -1.05 -17.19
N ASN A 19 -1.24 0.23 -17.52
CA ASN A 19 0.05 0.69 -18.02
C ASN A 19 0.61 -0.25 -19.10
N PRO A 20 -0.09 -0.44 -20.23
CA PRO A 20 0.28 -1.41 -21.24
C PRO A 20 1.67 -1.06 -21.81
N MET A 21 2.45 -2.08 -22.15
CA MET A 21 3.78 -1.90 -22.74
C MET A 21 3.66 -1.58 -24.24
N ASP A 22 3.10 -0.41 -24.55
CA ASP A 22 3.07 0.10 -25.91
C ASP A 22 4.45 0.58 -26.39
N ASP A 23 4.53 1.04 -27.63
CA ASP A 23 5.79 1.51 -28.23
C ASP A 23 6.39 2.73 -27.50
N VAL A 24 5.56 3.60 -26.91
CA VAL A 24 6.03 4.78 -26.18
C VAL A 24 6.60 4.35 -24.83
N MET A 25 5.84 3.56 -24.07
CA MET A 25 6.25 2.99 -22.78
C MET A 25 7.52 2.16 -22.93
N ARG A 26 7.61 1.32 -23.97
CA ARG A 26 8.80 0.51 -24.26
C ARG A 26 10.03 1.37 -24.51
N ARG A 27 9.92 2.44 -25.30
CA ARG A 27 11.04 3.38 -25.53
C ARG A 27 11.45 4.09 -24.24
N SER A 28 10.49 4.50 -23.43
CA SER A 28 10.77 5.12 -22.13
C SER A 28 11.48 4.17 -21.16
N CYS A 29 11.06 2.91 -21.11
CA CYS A 29 11.72 1.86 -20.32
C CYS A 29 13.16 1.59 -20.81
N ASP A 30 13.37 1.54 -22.13
CA ASP A 30 14.70 1.34 -22.73
C ASP A 30 15.64 2.51 -22.39
N GLN A 31 15.14 3.74 -22.48
CA GLN A 31 15.89 4.93 -22.06
C GLN A 31 16.23 4.90 -20.57
N LEU A 32 15.30 4.45 -19.72
CA LEU A 32 15.54 4.27 -18.29
C LEU A 32 16.68 3.27 -18.04
N VAL A 33 16.64 2.06 -18.62
CA VAL A 33 17.72 1.07 -18.46
C VAL A 33 19.06 1.61 -18.94
N LYS A 34 19.09 2.26 -20.11
CA LYS A 34 20.31 2.90 -20.65
C LYS A 34 20.84 3.99 -19.71
N SER A 35 19.96 4.75 -19.05
CA SER A 35 20.36 5.77 -18.09
C SER A 35 20.98 5.18 -16.82
N LEU A 36 20.47 4.02 -16.35
CA LEU A 36 21.03 3.30 -15.21
C LEU A 36 22.41 2.72 -15.54
N LEU A 37 22.56 2.10 -16.71
CA LEU A 37 23.82 1.53 -17.19
C LEU A 37 24.94 2.58 -17.38
N LYS A 38 24.58 3.83 -17.69
CA LYS A 38 25.54 4.95 -17.85
C LYS A 38 26.08 5.48 -16.53
N ARG A 39 25.44 5.19 -15.39
CA ARG A 39 25.92 5.61 -14.07
C ARG A 39 27.13 4.75 -13.67
N SER A 40 28.06 5.30 -12.89
CA SER A 40 29.27 4.57 -12.47
C SER A 40 28.96 3.28 -11.72
N GLN A 41 27.86 3.27 -10.97
CA GLN A 41 27.34 2.13 -10.21
C GLN A 41 26.72 1.06 -11.10
N GLY A 42 26.24 1.43 -12.30
CA GLY A 42 25.51 0.54 -13.22
C GLY A 42 26.36 -0.63 -13.73
N VAL A 43 27.69 -0.48 -13.74
CA VAL A 43 28.62 -1.53 -14.18
C VAL A 43 28.43 -2.84 -13.39
N HIS A 44 28.13 -2.76 -12.10
CA HIS A 44 27.97 -3.92 -11.22
C HIS A 44 26.73 -4.78 -11.55
N PHE A 45 25.76 -4.21 -12.27
CA PHE A 45 24.48 -4.84 -12.58
C PHE A 45 24.26 -4.98 -14.08
N SER A 46 25.33 -4.84 -14.88
CA SER A 46 25.24 -4.80 -16.33
C SER A 46 25.16 -6.19 -16.99
N LYS A 47 25.57 -7.24 -16.27
CA LYS A 47 25.63 -8.63 -16.74
C LYS A 47 25.31 -9.58 -15.58
N PRO A 48 24.93 -10.85 -15.88
CA PRO A 48 24.76 -11.86 -14.85
C PRO A 48 26.01 -12.02 -13.99
N VAL A 49 25.82 -12.25 -12.69
CA VAL A 49 26.92 -12.51 -11.75
C VAL A 49 27.61 -13.82 -12.14
N GLU A 50 28.88 -13.74 -12.51
CA GLU A 50 29.73 -14.92 -12.82
C GLU A 50 30.21 -15.61 -11.53
N TRP A 51 29.26 -16.03 -10.69
CA TRP A 51 29.50 -16.50 -9.32
C TRP A 51 30.54 -17.63 -9.24
N LYS A 52 30.61 -18.53 -10.25
CA LYS A 52 31.63 -19.57 -10.33
C LYS A 52 33.05 -18.99 -10.44
N LYS A 53 33.25 -18.00 -11.30
CA LYS A 53 34.56 -17.36 -11.49
C LYS A 53 34.98 -16.55 -10.28
N LEU A 54 34.00 -15.98 -9.57
CA LEU A 54 34.21 -15.20 -8.35
C LEU A 54 34.31 -16.07 -7.08
N GLY A 55 34.16 -17.39 -7.18
CA GLY A 55 34.19 -18.29 -6.02
C GLY A 55 32.99 -18.13 -5.07
N LEU A 56 31.91 -17.48 -5.52
CA LEU A 56 30.70 -17.23 -4.73
C LEU A 56 29.78 -18.46 -4.72
N LEU A 57 30.24 -19.56 -4.11
CA LEU A 57 29.55 -20.86 -4.16
C LEU A 57 28.16 -20.86 -3.50
N ASP A 58 27.89 -19.93 -2.60
CA ASP A 58 26.59 -19.77 -1.94
C ASP A 58 25.60 -18.91 -2.73
N TYR A 59 26.06 -18.18 -3.76
CA TYR A 59 25.19 -17.34 -4.60
C TYR A 59 23.98 -18.09 -5.16
N PRO A 60 24.11 -19.25 -5.82
CA PRO A 60 22.95 -19.97 -6.34
C PRO A 60 22.06 -20.62 -5.25
N LYS A 61 22.52 -20.67 -3.99
CA LYS A 61 21.70 -21.15 -2.86
C LYS A 61 20.80 -20.05 -2.31
N LEU A 62 21.29 -18.81 -2.35
CA LEU A 62 20.59 -17.63 -1.82
C LEU A 62 19.78 -16.90 -2.89
N ILE A 63 20.28 -16.87 -4.13
CA ILE A 63 19.67 -16.16 -5.26
C ILE A 63 19.08 -17.18 -6.23
N THR A 64 17.76 -17.35 -6.13
CA THR A 64 16.99 -18.33 -6.91
C THR A 64 16.61 -17.81 -8.30
N GLU A 65 16.42 -16.50 -8.44
CA GLU A 65 16.04 -15.84 -9.70
C GLU A 65 17.05 -14.75 -10.04
N PRO A 66 18.22 -15.10 -10.65
CA PRO A 66 19.22 -14.10 -11.01
C PRO A 66 18.69 -13.16 -12.09
N MET A 67 19.03 -11.87 -11.98
CA MET A 67 18.63 -10.84 -12.94
C MET A 67 19.69 -9.75 -13.01
N ASP A 68 19.78 -9.09 -14.16
CA ASP A 68 20.69 -7.97 -14.42
C ASP A 68 20.13 -7.04 -15.52
N LEU A 69 20.65 -5.82 -15.60
CA LEU A 69 20.17 -4.78 -16.52
C LEU A 69 20.38 -5.14 -17.99
N GLY A 70 21.41 -5.95 -18.31
CA GLY A 70 21.65 -6.44 -19.67
C GLY A 70 20.55 -7.42 -20.09
N THR A 71 20.24 -8.39 -19.24
CA THR A 71 19.14 -9.33 -19.43
C THR A 71 17.80 -8.62 -19.57
N VAL A 72 17.49 -7.63 -18.70
CA VAL A 72 16.27 -6.81 -18.82
C VAL A 72 16.23 -6.06 -20.15
N SER A 73 17.36 -5.48 -20.57
CA SER A 73 17.45 -4.76 -21.85
C SER A 73 17.15 -5.68 -23.04
N GLU A 74 17.68 -6.90 -23.05
CA GLU A 74 17.41 -7.91 -24.07
C GLU A 74 15.95 -8.36 -24.06
N GLN A 75 15.39 -8.59 -22.87
CA GLN A 75 13.99 -8.98 -22.69
C GLN A 75 13.02 -7.91 -23.16
N LEU A 76 13.34 -6.63 -22.95
CA LEU A 76 12.52 -5.50 -23.40
C LEU A 76 12.41 -5.43 -24.94
N GLN A 77 13.38 -5.97 -25.68
CA GLN A 77 13.32 -6.04 -27.14
C GLN A 77 12.50 -7.24 -27.67
N LYS A 78 12.19 -8.23 -26.82
CA LYS A 78 11.42 -9.41 -27.22
C LYS A 78 9.93 -9.07 -27.29
N PRO A 79 9.27 -9.21 -28.46
CA PRO A 79 7.86 -8.89 -28.59
C PRO A 79 7.00 -9.67 -27.59
N GLY A 80 6.16 -8.95 -26.85
CA GLY A 80 5.22 -9.55 -25.90
C GLY A 80 5.82 -10.08 -24.59
N HIS A 81 7.14 -9.97 -24.38
CA HIS A 81 7.76 -10.41 -23.11
C HIS A 81 7.24 -9.59 -21.92
N TYR A 82 7.30 -8.27 -22.04
CA TYR A 82 6.61 -7.37 -21.11
C TYR A 82 5.28 -6.93 -21.72
N VAL A 83 4.18 -7.38 -21.12
CA VAL A 83 2.81 -7.00 -21.53
C VAL A 83 2.41 -5.64 -20.94
N ARG A 84 2.94 -5.30 -19.76
CA ARG A 84 2.70 -4.04 -19.05
C ARG A 84 3.96 -3.56 -18.34
N LEU A 85 3.97 -2.28 -17.97
CA LEU A 85 5.04 -1.63 -17.23
C LEU A 85 5.48 -2.43 -15.99
N GLU A 86 4.52 -2.92 -15.18
CA GLU A 86 4.83 -3.63 -13.93
C GLU A 86 5.70 -4.89 -14.14
N GLY A 87 5.56 -5.59 -15.28
CA GLY A 87 6.41 -6.75 -15.59
C GLY A 87 7.89 -6.36 -15.74
N PHE A 88 8.14 -5.30 -16.51
CA PHE A 88 9.48 -4.70 -16.65
C PHE A 88 10.01 -4.19 -15.30
N VAL A 89 9.14 -3.52 -14.54
CA VAL A 89 9.52 -2.94 -13.25
C VAL A 89 9.92 -4.01 -12.24
N ASN A 90 9.20 -5.14 -12.21
CA ASN A 90 9.51 -6.25 -11.30
C ASN A 90 10.86 -6.90 -11.63
N ASP A 91 11.21 -7.09 -12.89
CA ASP A 91 12.53 -7.63 -13.23
C ASP A 91 13.66 -6.69 -12.79
N VAL A 92 13.50 -5.37 -12.93
CA VAL A 92 14.50 -4.41 -12.42
C VAL A 92 14.56 -4.43 -10.89
N ARG A 93 13.41 -4.50 -10.19
CA ARG A 93 13.37 -4.63 -8.72
C ARG A 93 14.01 -5.92 -8.22
N LEU A 94 13.93 -7.01 -8.98
CA LEU A 94 14.58 -8.28 -8.66
C LEU A 94 16.10 -8.14 -8.61
N ILE A 95 16.70 -7.30 -9.47
CA ILE A 95 18.14 -6.98 -9.42
C ILE A 95 18.50 -6.40 -8.05
N TRP A 96 17.73 -5.41 -7.57
CA TRP A 96 17.98 -4.75 -6.29
C TRP A 96 17.74 -5.69 -5.11
N LYS A 97 16.65 -6.45 -5.15
CA LYS A 97 16.35 -7.49 -4.15
C LYS A 97 17.50 -8.47 -4.01
N ASN A 98 17.99 -9.02 -5.12
CA ASN A 98 19.10 -9.98 -5.12
C ASN A 98 20.37 -9.36 -4.54
N ALA A 99 20.62 -8.09 -4.84
CA ALA A 99 21.74 -7.36 -4.25
C ALA A 99 21.58 -7.20 -2.73
N PHE A 100 20.37 -6.89 -2.23
CA PHE A 100 20.09 -6.74 -0.79
C PHE A 100 20.14 -8.07 -0.03
N ILE A 101 19.76 -9.18 -0.66
CA ILE A 101 19.84 -10.53 -0.07
C ILE A 101 21.31 -10.98 0.05
N PHE A 102 22.08 -10.82 -1.03
CA PHE A 102 23.43 -11.39 -1.09
C PHE A 102 24.49 -10.52 -0.40
N ASN A 103 24.30 -9.20 -0.35
CA ASN A 103 25.34 -8.27 0.10
C ASN A 103 24.93 -7.59 1.41
N ALA A 104 25.87 -7.44 2.34
CA ALA A 104 25.64 -6.70 3.58
C ALA A 104 25.45 -5.18 3.31
N PRO A 105 24.66 -4.45 4.14
CA PRO A 105 24.34 -3.03 3.93
C PRO A 105 25.53 -2.09 3.74
N GLU A 106 26.67 -2.42 4.34
CA GLU A 106 27.88 -1.60 4.35
C GLU A 106 28.68 -1.70 3.05
N THR A 107 28.43 -2.76 2.28
CA THR A 107 29.17 -3.08 1.05
C THR A 107 28.89 -2.09 -0.08
N PRO A 108 29.85 -1.89 -1.01
CA PRO A 108 29.64 -1.02 -2.16
C PRO A 108 28.49 -1.50 -3.06
N TYR A 109 28.28 -2.81 -3.19
CA TYR A 109 27.22 -3.38 -4.02
C TYR A 109 25.82 -3.10 -3.47
N PHE A 110 25.62 -3.23 -2.16
CA PHE A 110 24.35 -2.86 -1.52
C PHE A 110 24.06 -1.37 -1.69
N LYS A 111 25.04 -0.50 -1.40
CA LYS A 111 24.90 0.95 -1.54
C LYS A 111 24.64 1.38 -2.98
N ALA A 112 25.30 0.73 -3.94
CA ALA A 112 25.07 0.93 -5.37
C ALA A 112 23.65 0.52 -5.79
N ALA A 113 23.18 -0.65 -5.36
CA ALA A 113 21.82 -1.11 -5.60
C ALA A 113 20.79 -0.14 -5.00
N LYS A 114 20.98 0.32 -3.76
CA LYS A 114 20.08 1.30 -3.13
C LYS A 114 20.02 2.61 -3.91
N THR A 115 21.19 3.14 -4.31
CA THR A 115 21.28 4.39 -5.09
C THR A 115 20.58 4.26 -6.44
N LEU A 116 20.81 3.17 -7.16
CA LEU A 116 20.17 2.95 -8.46
C LEU A 116 18.67 2.66 -8.32
N SER A 117 18.26 1.95 -7.27
CA SER A 117 16.86 1.73 -6.93
C SER A 117 16.13 3.05 -6.72
N ASP A 118 16.72 4.02 -6.02
CA ASP A 118 16.07 5.32 -5.79
C ASP A 118 15.90 6.13 -7.08
N VAL A 119 16.89 6.10 -7.97
CA VAL A 119 16.79 6.71 -9.30
C VAL A 119 15.72 6.02 -10.13
N PHE A 120 15.69 4.68 -10.09
CA PHE A 120 14.76 3.86 -10.84
C PHE A 120 13.31 4.10 -10.39
N GLU A 121 13.02 4.02 -9.08
CA GLU A 121 11.67 4.23 -8.54
C GLU A 121 11.16 5.65 -8.83
N LYS A 122 12.03 6.66 -8.78
CA LYS A 122 11.67 8.03 -9.19
C LYS A 122 11.31 8.12 -10.67
N ARG A 123 12.01 7.42 -11.56
CA ARG A 123 11.64 7.44 -12.99
C ARG A 123 10.38 6.63 -13.26
N VAL A 124 10.18 5.50 -12.58
CA VAL A 124 8.93 4.73 -12.65
C VAL A 124 7.75 5.57 -12.17
N GLU A 125 7.94 6.38 -11.13
CA GLU A 125 6.94 7.36 -10.69
C GLU A 125 6.50 8.31 -11.78
N GLU A 126 7.44 8.88 -12.51
CA GLU A 126 7.15 9.79 -13.62
C GLU A 126 6.38 9.06 -14.73
N LEU A 127 6.78 7.83 -15.07
CA LEU A 127 6.10 7.01 -16.08
C LEU A 127 4.68 6.64 -15.68
N GLU A 128 4.45 6.29 -14.41
CA GLU A 128 3.11 5.97 -13.90
C GLU A 128 2.21 7.21 -13.85
N LYS A 129 2.76 8.38 -13.48
CA LYS A 129 2.04 9.67 -13.54
C LYS A 129 1.65 10.02 -14.97
N GLU A 130 2.58 9.92 -15.91
CA GLU A 130 2.34 10.16 -17.34
C GLU A 130 1.27 9.18 -17.87
N ALA A 131 1.37 7.90 -17.51
CA ALA A 131 0.39 6.88 -17.92
C ALA A 131 -1.00 7.13 -17.32
N GLU A 132 -1.09 7.54 -16.06
CA GLU A 132 -2.37 7.87 -15.42
C GLU A 132 -3.06 9.06 -16.12
N LEU A 133 -2.32 10.09 -16.50
CA LEU A 133 -2.88 11.26 -17.18
C LEU A 133 -3.47 10.94 -18.55
N VAL A 134 -2.94 9.93 -19.25
CA VAL A 134 -3.35 9.59 -20.62
C VAL A 134 -4.30 8.39 -20.66
N HIS A 135 -4.11 7.44 -19.75
CA HIS A 135 -4.73 6.11 -19.78
C HIS A 135 -5.31 5.70 -18.42
N ALA A 136 -5.76 6.67 -17.59
CA ALA A 136 -6.47 6.37 -16.36
C ALA A 136 -7.59 5.33 -16.61
N PRO A 137 -7.55 4.15 -15.96
CA PRO A 137 -8.59 3.16 -16.14
C PRO A 137 -9.92 3.66 -15.55
N ASP A 138 -10.97 3.62 -16.35
CA ASP A 138 -12.34 3.95 -15.94
C ASP A 138 -12.99 2.76 -15.22
N ILE A 139 -12.64 2.60 -13.96
CA ILE A 139 -13.13 1.55 -13.06
C ILE A 139 -13.28 2.10 -11.64
N GLU A 140 -14.11 1.42 -10.85
CA GLU A 140 -14.35 1.76 -9.45
C GLU A 140 -13.04 1.92 -8.66
N THR A 141 -12.95 2.96 -7.83
CA THR A 141 -11.77 3.29 -7.03
C THR A 141 -11.28 2.11 -6.19
N MET A 142 -12.20 1.34 -5.59
CA MET A 142 -11.86 0.13 -4.84
C MET A 142 -11.30 -0.99 -5.73
N HIS A 143 -11.78 -1.11 -6.98
CA HIS A 143 -11.19 -2.05 -7.93
C HIS A 143 -9.77 -1.64 -8.32
N ARG A 144 -9.50 -0.33 -8.45
CA ARG A 144 -8.12 0.18 -8.62
C ARG A 144 -7.22 -0.16 -7.43
N CYS A 145 -7.74 -0.06 -6.21
CA CYS A 145 -7.02 -0.48 -4.99
C CYS A 145 -6.69 -1.97 -4.99
N MET A 146 -7.61 -2.82 -5.48
CA MET A 146 -7.35 -4.26 -5.66
C MET A 146 -6.22 -4.53 -6.66
N LEU A 147 -6.19 -3.81 -7.78
CA LEU A 147 -5.10 -3.91 -8.75
C LEU A 147 -3.76 -3.43 -8.17
N LEU A 148 -3.77 -2.34 -7.39
CA LEU A 148 -2.60 -1.88 -6.65
C LEU A 148 -2.09 -2.95 -5.67
N LEU A 149 -2.97 -3.54 -4.88
CA LEU A 149 -2.60 -4.61 -3.95
C LEU A 149 -1.98 -5.82 -4.69
N GLU A 150 -2.53 -6.19 -5.83
CA GLU A 150 -2.00 -7.28 -6.66
C GLU A 150 -0.60 -6.96 -7.20
N ASP A 151 -0.37 -5.73 -7.66
CA ASP A 151 0.96 -5.30 -8.09
C ASP A 151 1.95 -5.25 -6.91
N MET A 152 1.52 -4.79 -5.73
CA MET A 152 2.34 -4.83 -4.51
C MET A 152 2.71 -6.27 -4.11
N ARG A 153 1.77 -7.22 -4.22
CA ARG A 153 2.05 -8.65 -3.98
C ARG A 153 3.03 -9.24 -4.99
N LYS A 154 2.98 -8.82 -6.25
CA LYS A 154 3.91 -9.28 -7.30
C LYS A 154 5.29 -8.64 -7.23
N ASN A 155 5.41 -7.48 -6.61
CA ASN A 155 6.70 -6.83 -6.38
C ASN A 155 7.67 -7.81 -5.71
N PRO A 156 8.86 -8.09 -6.27
CA PRO A 156 9.80 -9.05 -5.69
C PRO A 156 10.20 -8.70 -4.25
N LEU A 157 10.26 -7.41 -3.93
CA LEU A 157 10.60 -6.91 -2.60
C LEU A 157 9.54 -7.23 -1.54
N SER A 158 8.31 -7.54 -1.95
CA SER A 158 7.23 -7.80 -0.99
C SER A 158 7.22 -9.21 -0.40
N GLU A 159 8.10 -10.12 -0.85
CA GLU A 159 8.06 -11.55 -0.51
C GLU A 159 7.85 -11.82 0.99
N TRP A 160 8.62 -11.17 1.86
CA TRP A 160 8.55 -11.35 3.31
C TRP A 160 7.30 -10.80 4.00
N PHE A 161 6.43 -10.12 3.25
CA PHE A 161 5.24 -9.43 3.74
C PHE A 161 3.94 -9.98 3.13
N ARG A 162 4.03 -11.04 2.31
CA ARG A 162 2.90 -11.61 1.58
C ARG A 162 1.98 -12.47 2.43
N ASP A 163 2.52 -13.04 3.50
CA ASP A 163 1.85 -13.99 4.38
C ASP A 163 2.13 -13.62 5.86
N PRO A 164 1.27 -14.07 6.80
CA PRO A 164 1.48 -13.81 8.21
C PRO A 164 2.84 -14.32 8.71
N VAL A 165 3.51 -13.54 9.54
CA VAL A 165 4.78 -13.95 10.16
C VAL A 165 4.55 -15.16 11.07
N ASN A 166 5.12 -16.31 10.71
CA ASN A 166 5.14 -17.50 11.57
C ASN A 166 6.22 -17.36 12.65
N TYR A 167 5.98 -16.47 13.62
CA TYR A 167 6.94 -16.15 14.67
C TYR A 167 7.33 -17.35 15.54
N MET A 168 6.48 -18.40 15.62
CA MET A 168 6.82 -19.63 16.34
C MET A 168 7.89 -20.44 15.61
N GLU A 169 7.73 -20.64 14.31
CA GLU A 169 8.70 -21.37 13.47
C GLU A 169 10.04 -20.63 13.37
N LEU A 170 9.99 -19.29 13.38
CA LEU A 170 11.18 -18.43 13.38
C LEU A 170 11.82 -18.24 14.77
N GLY A 171 11.21 -18.78 15.83
CA GLY A 171 11.72 -18.64 17.21
C GLY A 171 11.64 -17.21 17.77
N LEU A 172 10.80 -16.35 17.18
CA LEU A 172 10.62 -14.95 17.56
C LEU A 172 9.62 -14.83 18.72
N THR A 173 10.03 -15.23 19.92
CA THR A 173 9.14 -15.34 21.11
C THR A 173 8.60 -13.99 21.61
N ASP A 174 9.24 -12.88 21.25
CA ASP A 174 8.85 -11.52 21.62
C ASP A 174 7.94 -10.85 20.57
N TYR A 175 7.80 -11.41 19.37
CA TYR A 175 6.98 -10.84 18.30
C TYR A 175 5.55 -10.48 18.73
N PRO A 176 4.75 -11.34 19.38
CA PRO A 176 3.40 -10.96 19.83
C PRO A 176 3.40 -9.93 20.98
N GLN A 177 4.54 -9.72 21.65
CA GLN A 177 4.68 -8.68 22.67
C GLN A 177 4.97 -7.32 22.04
N VAL A 178 5.67 -7.29 20.91
CA VAL A 178 6.03 -6.06 20.18
C VAL A 178 4.93 -5.67 19.20
N ILE A 179 4.46 -6.62 18.37
CA ILE A 179 3.46 -6.38 17.33
C ILE A 179 2.08 -6.76 17.84
N LYS A 180 1.24 -5.73 18.04
CA LYS A 180 -0.11 -5.87 18.61
C LYS A 180 -1.16 -6.25 17.59
N THR A 181 -1.04 -5.71 16.38
CA THR A 181 -1.99 -5.95 15.28
C THR A 181 -1.20 -6.46 14.09
N PRO A 182 -0.95 -7.78 13.97
CA PRO A 182 -0.24 -8.33 12.82
C PRO A 182 -1.06 -8.12 11.55
N MET A 183 -0.37 -7.83 10.44
CA MET A 183 -0.99 -7.65 9.13
C MET A 183 -0.01 -8.05 8.03
N ASP A 184 -0.53 -8.55 6.93
CA ASP A 184 0.21 -9.01 5.75
C ASP A 184 -0.62 -8.83 4.48
N LEU A 185 0.02 -8.77 3.31
CA LEU A 185 -0.67 -8.54 2.04
C LEU A 185 -1.64 -9.67 1.65
N GLY A 186 -1.50 -10.88 2.21
CA GLY A 186 -2.38 -12.03 2.01
C GLY A 186 -3.69 -11.90 2.75
N SER A 187 -3.61 -11.51 4.02
CA SER A 187 -4.77 -11.17 4.84
C SER A 187 -5.54 -9.99 4.23
N ILE A 188 -4.86 -8.94 3.78
CA ILE A 188 -5.49 -7.80 3.09
C ILE A 188 -6.20 -8.24 1.80
N HIS A 189 -5.56 -9.12 1.02
CA HIS A 189 -6.16 -9.65 -0.20
C HIS A 189 -7.45 -10.42 0.07
N LYS A 190 -7.46 -11.26 1.13
CA LYS A 190 -8.67 -11.98 1.57
C LYS A 190 -9.77 -11.00 2.03
N LYS A 191 -9.41 -9.99 2.83
CA LYS A 191 -10.34 -8.93 3.27
C LYS A 191 -10.97 -8.19 2.07
N MET A 192 -10.19 -7.88 1.04
CA MET A 192 -10.71 -7.31 -0.20
C MET A 192 -11.68 -8.23 -0.94
N GLN A 193 -11.35 -9.52 -1.07
CA GLN A 193 -12.20 -10.51 -1.75
C GLN A 193 -13.55 -10.69 -1.03
N HIS A 194 -13.54 -10.63 0.31
CA HIS A 194 -14.76 -10.69 1.12
C HIS A 194 -15.52 -9.37 1.21
N LYS A 195 -14.96 -8.27 0.66
CA LYS A 195 -15.50 -6.91 0.74
C LYS A 195 -15.60 -6.39 2.17
N ASP A 196 -14.59 -6.71 2.98
CA ASP A 196 -14.53 -6.31 4.39
C ASP A 196 -14.15 -4.83 4.57
N TYR A 197 -13.60 -4.19 3.53
CA TYR A 197 -13.27 -2.76 3.53
C TYR A 197 -14.47 -1.91 3.10
N LEU A 198 -14.83 -0.93 3.92
CA LEU A 198 -15.92 0.00 3.66
C LEU A 198 -15.44 1.22 2.86
N SER A 199 -14.18 1.60 3.04
CA SER A 199 -13.53 2.71 2.35
C SER A 199 -12.16 2.32 1.80
N VAL A 200 -11.67 3.10 0.84
CA VAL A 200 -10.28 2.94 0.35
C VAL A 200 -9.24 3.28 1.42
N GLU A 201 -9.63 4.05 2.44
CA GLU A 201 -8.76 4.39 3.57
C GLU A 201 -8.64 3.21 4.54
N ASP A 202 -9.69 2.42 4.75
CA ASP A 202 -9.64 1.20 5.58
C ASP A 202 -8.64 0.20 4.98
N PHE A 203 -8.66 0.07 3.65
CA PHE A 203 -7.67 -0.70 2.92
C PHE A 203 -6.25 -0.12 3.10
N ALA A 204 -6.10 1.20 2.93
CA ALA A 204 -4.79 1.85 3.02
C ALA A 204 -4.20 1.74 4.43
N HIS A 205 -5.03 1.83 5.47
CA HIS A 205 -4.64 1.63 6.85
C HIS A 205 -3.96 0.27 7.06
N ASP A 206 -4.60 -0.82 6.62
CA ASP A 206 -4.01 -2.16 6.74
C ASP A 206 -2.71 -2.29 5.95
N VAL A 207 -2.62 -1.73 4.74
CA VAL A 207 -1.38 -1.79 3.94
C VAL A 207 -0.25 -1.05 4.66
N ARG A 208 -0.51 0.14 5.21
CA ARG A 208 0.47 0.89 6.01
C ARG A 208 0.91 0.13 7.23
N LEU A 209 -0.01 -0.59 7.89
CA LEU A 209 0.27 -1.39 9.07
C LEU A 209 1.28 -2.51 8.79
N VAL A 210 1.25 -3.13 7.60
CA VAL A 210 2.27 -4.12 7.17
C VAL A 210 3.68 -3.53 7.28
N TRP A 211 3.89 -2.35 6.72
CA TRP A 211 5.20 -1.68 6.69
C TRP A 211 5.61 -1.14 8.06
N GLN A 212 4.64 -0.55 8.77
CA GLN A 212 4.85 -0.03 10.13
C GLN A 212 5.29 -1.16 11.07
N ASN A 213 4.62 -2.31 11.05
CA ASN A 213 4.99 -3.47 11.86
C ASN A 213 6.38 -3.98 11.54
N ALA A 214 6.73 -4.06 10.25
CA ALA A 214 8.06 -4.48 9.82
C ALA A 214 9.16 -3.58 10.38
N ILE A 215 8.97 -2.25 10.31
CA ILE A 215 9.92 -1.25 10.83
C ILE A 215 9.95 -1.26 12.36
N THR A 216 8.81 -1.37 13.02
CA THR A 216 8.71 -1.44 14.49
C THR A 216 9.48 -2.63 15.04
N TYR A 217 9.34 -3.81 14.44
CA TYR A 217 10.01 -5.02 14.92
C TYR A 217 11.50 -5.06 14.51
N ASN A 218 11.84 -4.65 13.28
CA ASN A 218 13.19 -4.87 12.73
C ASN A 218 14.09 -3.62 12.72
N SER A 219 13.60 -2.44 13.11
CA SER A 219 14.25 -1.14 12.86
C SER A 219 14.35 -0.73 11.39
N SER A 220 14.27 0.58 11.13
CA SER A 220 14.37 1.18 9.79
C SER A 220 15.74 0.98 9.11
N ALA A 221 16.78 0.69 9.89
CA ALA A 221 18.13 0.44 9.39
C ALA A 221 18.36 -1.02 8.96
N SER A 222 17.49 -1.95 9.34
CA SER A 222 17.59 -3.35 8.90
C SER A 222 17.22 -3.50 7.43
N MET A 223 17.61 -4.63 6.83
CA MET A 223 17.18 -4.99 5.47
C MET A 223 15.65 -4.99 5.34
N PHE A 224 14.92 -5.59 6.29
CA PHE A 224 13.45 -5.58 6.29
C PHE A 224 12.87 -4.17 6.42
N GLY A 225 13.46 -3.32 7.27
CA GLY A 225 13.03 -1.93 7.43
C GLY A 225 13.27 -1.08 6.19
N VAL A 226 14.43 -1.24 5.54
CA VAL A 226 14.75 -0.55 4.27
C VAL A 226 13.77 -0.97 3.17
N VAL A 227 13.50 -2.28 3.04
CA VAL A 227 12.57 -2.80 2.03
C VAL A 227 11.14 -2.35 2.31
N ALA A 228 10.69 -2.39 3.57
CA ALA A 228 9.38 -1.87 3.98
C ALA A 228 9.24 -0.38 3.66
N GLY A 229 10.28 0.42 3.89
CA GLY A 229 10.29 1.85 3.55
C GLY A 229 10.19 2.12 2.04
N ILE A 230 10.78 1.28 1.19
CA ILE A 230 10.62 1.36 -0.27
C ILE A 230 9.18 1.04 -0.66
N LEU A 231 8.63 -0.08 -0.16
CA LEU A 231 7.26 -0.50 -0.46
C LEU A 231 6.21 0.50 0.03
N ALA A 232 6.41 1.10 1.22
CA ALA A 232 5.55 2.15 1.75
C ALA A 232 5.50 3.37 0.82
N GLN A 233 6.66 3.85 0.35
CA GLN A 233 6.72 4.97 -0.59
C GLN A 233 6.06 4.64 -1.94
N THR A 234 6.31 3.43 -2.47
CA THR A 234 5.63 2.95 -3.69
C THR A 234 4.11 2.91 -3.51
N PHE A 235 3.64 2.43 -2.36
CA PHE A 235 2.20 2.37 -2.05
C PHE A 235 1.58 3.76 -1.97
N GLU A 236 2.09 4.67 -1.12
CA GLU A 236 1.50 6.01 -0.94
C GLU A 236 1.40 6.76 -2.25
N ARG A 237 2.47 6.69 -3.05
CA ARG A 237 2.51 7.34 -4.36
C ARG A 237 1.45 6.81 -5.32
N ARG A 238 1.31 5.49 -5.45
CA ARG A 238 0.33 4.89 -6.35
C ARG A 238 -1.10 5.02 -5.82
N PHE A 239 -1.27 4.94 -4.50
CA PHE A 239 -2.55 5.20 -3.85
C PHE A 239 -3.00 6.65 -4.09
N ALA A 240 -2.10 7.63 -4.00
CA ALA A 240 -2.39 9.02 -4.33
C ALA A 240 -2.79 9.23 -5.79
N LEU A 241 -2.26 8.45 -6.75
CA LEU A 241 -2.74 8.50 -8.15
C LEU A 241 -4.19 8.03 -8.25
N ILE A 242 -4.55 6.99 -7.50
CA ILE A 242 -5.91 6.45 -7.48
C ILE A 242 -6.88 7.44 -6.84
N THR A 243 -6.54 8.00 -5.69
CA THR A 243 -7.47 8.84 -4.90
C THR A 243 -7.58 10.27 -5.42
N ASN A 244 -6.56 10.78 -6.11
CA ASN A 244 -6.62 12.11 -6.76
C ASN A 244 -7.16 12.06 -8.19
N SER A 245 -7.33 10.86 -8.77
CA SER A 245 -8.01 10.73 -10.06
C SER A 245 -9.44 11.26 -9.94
N PRO A 246 -10.00 11.96 -10.95
CA PRO A 246 -11.40 12.35 -10.97
C PRO A 246 -12.26 11.08 -10.81
N ALA A 247 -12.81 10.86 -9.61
CA ALA A 247 -13.46 9.60 -9.28
C ALA A 247 -14.71 9.41 -10.15
N THR A 248 -14.82 8.26 -10.83
CA THR A 248 -16.08 7.85 -11.49
C THR A 248 -17.10 7.30 -10.50
N ASP A 249 -16.63 6.88 -9.32
CA ASP A 249 -17.45 6.55 -8.15
C ASP A 249 -16.67 6.99 -6.88
N PRO A 250 -17.17 7.96 -6.07
CA PRO A 250 -16.53 8.43 -4.83
C PRO A 250 -16.45 7.34 -3.73
N GLY A 251 -16.69 6.08 -4.07
CA GLY A 251 -16.92 4.97 -3.18
C GLY A 251 -18.42 4.85 -2.93
N ARG A 252 -18.95 3.63 -2.95
CA ARG A 252 -20.28 3.38 -2.39
C ARG A 252 -20.32 4.04 -1.01
N PRO A 253 -21.26 4.94 -0.74
CA PRO A 253 -21.58 5.29 0.63
C PRO A 253 -21.82 3.98 1.36
N ILE A 254 -21.19 3.84 2.53
CA ILE A 254 -21.45 2.73 3.46
C ILE A 254 -22.98 2.53 3.46
N PRO A 255 -23.50 1.38 2.99
CA PRO A 255 -24.93 1.13 3.10
C PRO A 255 -25.24 1.19 4.59
N ASP A 256 -26.14 2.09 4.97
CA ASP A 256 -26.53 2.26 6.37
C ASP A 256 -26.89 0.88 6.93
N ARG A 257 -26.09 0.37 7.89
CA ARG A 257 -26.47 -0.85 8.59
C ARG A 257 -27.70 -0.48 9.42
N PRO A 258 -28.83 -1.22 9.31
CA PRO A 258 -30.00 -0.94 10.14
C PRO A 258 -29.59 -0.94 11.62
N GLY A 259 -29.80 0.19 12.32
CA GLY A 259 -29.39 0.35 13.71
C GLY A 259 -27.97 0.89 13.95
N TRP A 260 -27.28 1.40 12.93
CA TRP A 260 -25.95 2.04 13.05
C TRP A 260 -25.90 3.43 12.40
N PRO A 261 -24.98 4.31 12.82
CA PRO A 261 -24.87 5.67 12.30
C PRO A 261 -24.58 5.70 10.79
N THR A 262 -25.31 6.53 10.06
CA THR A 262 -25.12 6.73 8.62
C THR A 262 -23.85 7.50 8.33
N PHE A 263 -23.34 7.41 7.09
CA PHE A 263 -22.18 8.23 6.68
C PHE A 263 -22.41 9.73 6.92
N GLN A 264 -23.61 10.24 6.61
CA GLN A 264 -23.95 11.65 6.84
C GLN A 264 -23.95 12.01 8.33
N GLN A 265 -24.35 11.09 9.20
CA GLN A 265 -24.29 11.27 10.65
C GLN A 265 -22.84 11.29 11.13
N LYS A 266 -22.02 10.31 10.72
CA LYS A 266 -20.58 10.23 11.08
C LYS A 266 -19.81 11.47 10.62
N LYS A 267 -20.05 11.96 9.40
CA LYS A 267 -19.45 13.20 8.91
C LYS A 267 -19.82 14.42 9.77
N LYS A 268 -21.10 14.59 10.12
CA LYS A 268 -21.54 15.67 11.02
C LYS A 268 -20.89 15.56 12.40
N PHE A 269 -20.71 14.35 12.90
CA PHE A 269 -20.05 14.09 14.17
C PHE A 269 -18.58 14.51 14.11
N TYR A 270 -17.83 14.09 13.09
CA TYR A 270 -16.46 14.54 12.85
C TYR A 270 -16.33 16.08 12.79
N ASP A 271 -17.19 16.74 11.99
CA ASP A 271 -17.20 18.20 11.88
C ASP A 271 -17.49 18.89 13.22
N LEU A 272 -18.25 18.27 14.12
CA LEU A 272 -18.49 18.78 15.47
C LEU A 272 -17.27 18.59 16.37
N CYS A 273 -16.63 17.42 16.32
CA CYS A 273 -15.44 17.11 17.12
C CYS A 273 -14.30 18.10 16.85
N THR A 274 -14.10 18.52 15.59
CA THR A 274 -13.06 19.52 15.25
C THR A 274 -13.30 20.90 15.87
N ARG A 275 -14.51 21.18 16.38
CA ARG A 275 -14.86 22.43 17.07
C ARG A 275 -14.86 22.31 18.59
N LEU A 276 -14.53 21.14 19.14
CA LEU A 276 -14.48 20.91 20.58
C LEU A 276 -13.09 21.27 21.14
N THR A 277 -13.06 21.69 22.40
CA THR A 277 -11.80 21.87 23.13
C THR A 277 -11.19 20.50 23.49
N LEU A 278 -9.90 20.46 23.82
CA LEU A 278 -9.27 19.22 24.30
C LEU A 278 -9.97 18.65 25.55
N ALA A 279 -10.43 19.51 26.46
CA ALA A 279 -11.19 19.09 27.64
C ALA A 279 -12.55 18.46 27.26
N ASP A 280 -13.23 19.02 26.26
CA ASP A 280 -14.46 18.45 25.72
C ASP A 280 -14.19 17.13 24.98
N LEU A 281 -13.11 17.02 24.20
CA LEU A 281 -12.72 15.76 23.55
C LEU A 281 -12.46 14.65 24.57
N ASN A 282 -11.80 14.95 25.69
CA ASN A 282 -11.60 13.98 26.77
C ASN A 282 -12.94 13.54 27.42
N GLN A 283 -13.89 14.48 27.60
CA GLN A 283 -15.23 14.15 28.08
C GLN A 283 -16.00 13.29 27.06
N MET A 284 -15.87 13.58 25.77
CA MET A 284 -16.45 12.80 24.68
C MET A 284 -15.93 11.36 24.68
N VAL A 285 -14.61 11.18 24.76
CA VAL A 285 -13.96 9.87 24.85
C VAL A 285 -14.49 9.11 26.07
N SER A 286 -14.65 9.76 27.23
CA SER A 286 -15.22 9.12 28.42
C SER A 286 -16.68 8.67 28.21
N LEU A 287 -17.48 9.45 27.49
CA LEU A 287 -18.85 9.07 27.13
C LEU A 287 -18.89 7.87 26.19
N VAL A 288 -18.00 7.85 25.18
CA VAL A 288 -17.85 6.72 24.27
C VAL A 288 -17.40 5.48 25.02
N GLN A 289 -16.34 5.56 25.83
CA GLN A 289 -15.82 4.44 26.62
C GLN A 289 -16.89 3.82 27.52
N LYS A 290 -17.83 4.62 28.04
CA LYS A 290 -18.93 4.14 28.89
C LYS A 290 -20.06 3.48 28.10
N GLY A 291 -20.35 3.95 26.88
CA GLY A 291 -21.43 3.43 26.05
C GLY A 291 -21.01 2.27 25.17
N CYS A 292 -19.86 2.41 24.52
CA CYS A 292 -19.28 1.45 23.59
C CYS A 292 -17.77 1.31 23.86
N PRO A 293 -17.36 0.49 24.84
CA PRO A 293 -15.95 0.31 25.19
C PRO A 293 -15.09 -0.20 24.04
N ALA A 294 -15.68 -1.00 23.13
CA ALA A 294 -15.00 -1.59 21.99
C ALA A 294 -14.58 -0.54 20.94
N ALA A 295 -15.24 0.61 20.91
CA ALA A 295 -14.93 1.72 20.02
C ALA A 295 -13.79 2.61 20.51
N VAL A 296 -13.12 2.26 21.62
CA VAL A 296 -12.02 3.05 22.19
C VAL A 296 -10.76 2.21 22.30
N GLN A 297 -9.68 2.70 21.71
CA GLN A 297 -8.38 2.07 21.77
C GLN A 297 -7.37 3.02 22.43
N GLN A 298 -6.62 2.48 23.39
CA GLN A 298 -5.59 3.25 24.09
C GLN A 298 -4.27 3.15 23.31
N CYS A 299 -3.83 4.27 22.75
CA CYS A 299 -2.64 4.37 21.91
C CYS A 299 -1.51 5.01 22.74
N GLY A 300 -0.86 4.20 23.58
CA GLY A 300 0.21 4.67 24.46
C GLY A 300 -0.27 5.45 25.69
N ASP A 301 0.63 6.22 26.32
CA ASP A 301 0.41 6.79 27.66
C ASP A 301 -0.50 8.03 27.67
N LYS A 302 -0.73 8.67 26.52
CA LYS A 302 -1.47 9.96 26.43
C LYS A 302 -2.40 10.10 25.23
N GLU A 303 -2.50 9.10 24.37
CA GLU A 303 -3.36 9.17 23.20
C GLU A 303 -4.45 8.10 23.28
N VAL A 304 -5.65 8.49 22.86
CA VAL A 304 -6.82 7.62 22.80
C VAL A 304 -7.43 7.79 21.43
N GLU A 305 -7.63 6.68 20.75
CA GLU A 305 -8.29 6.60 19.45
C GLU A 305 -9.73 6.15 19.66
N VAL A 306 -10.66 6.81 18.95
CA VAL A 306 -12.07 6.43 18.94
C VAL A 306 -12.43 5.97 17.55
N ASP A 307 -12.74 4.68 17.42
CA ASP A 307 -13.25 4.11 16.18
C ASP A 307 -14.74 4.42 16.05
N VAL A 308 -15.06 5.39 15.20
CA VAL A 308 -16.44 5.83 14.94
C VAL A 308 -17.25 4.76 14.21
N ASP A 309 -16.60 3.81 13.56
CA ASP A 309 -17.26 2.72 12.84
C ASP A 309 -17.74 1.61 13.76
N GLU A 310 -17.14 1.47 14.95
CA GLU A 310 -17.54 0.56 16.02
C GLU A 310 -18.58 1.16 16.99
N LEU A 311 -18.95 2.44 16.83
CA LEU A 311 -20.01 3.06 17.63
C LEU A 311 -21.40 2.54 17.27
N ASP A 312 -22.05 1.89 18.23
CA ASP A 312 -23.48 1.60 18.16
C ASP A 312 -24.32 2.90 18.08
N MET A 313 -25.51 2.82 17.49
CA MET A 313 -26.36 4.00 17.26
C MET A 313 -26.81 4.71 18.55
N GLU A 314 -27.03 3.97 19.65
CA GLU A 314 -27.49 4.56 20.91
C GLU A 314 -26.38 5.44 21.52
N THR A 315 -25.17 4.88 21.62
CA THR A 315 -23.98 5.59 22.06
C THR A 315 -23.70 6.77 21.13
N PHE A 316 -23.74 6.55 19.81
CA PHE A 316 -23.51 7.61 18.84
C PHE A 316 -24.47 8.78 19.01
N GLN A 317 -25.79 8.54 19.12
CA GLN A 317 -26.80 9.60 19.29
C GLN A 317 -26.56 10.40 20.57
N ARG A 318 -26.24 9.71 21.67
CA ARG A 318 -25.96 10.34 22.95
C ARG A 318 -24.73 11.25 22.88
N VAL A 319 -23.65 10.77 22.27
CA VAL A 319 -22.42 11.57 22.12
C VAL A 319 -22.66 12.74 21.15
N MET A 320 -23.40 12.54 20.07
CA MET A 320 -23.76 13.60 19.13
C MET A 320 -24.59 14.72 19.76
N GLN A 321 -25.60 14.37 20.57
CA GLN A 321 -26.41 15.36 21.30
C GLN A 321 -25.55 16.17 22.26
N TRP A 322 -24.69 15.48 23.01
CA TRP A 322 -23.76 16.11 23.94
C TRP A 322 -22.80 17.06 23.21
N ALA A 323 -22.14 16.62 22.13
CA ALA A 323 -21.20 17.43 21.36
C ALA A 323 -21.89 18.67 20.77
N THR A 324 -23.12 18.49 20.25
CA THR A 324 -23.93 19.60 19.74
C THR A 324 -24.24 20.63 20.82
N SER A 325 -24.54 20.21 22.05
CA SER A 325 -24.83 21.12 23.16
C SER A 325 -23.63 22.00 23.53
N LYS A 326 -22.40 21.48 23.46
CA LYS A 326 -21.16 22.22 23.74
C LYS A 326 -20.86 23.28 22.69
N THR A 327 -21.13 22.98 21.43
CA THR A 327 -20.90 23.95 20.33
C THR A 327 -21.93 25.08 20.28
N LYS A 328 -23.13 24.90 20.85
CA LYS A 328 -24.15 25.97 20.97
C LYS A 328 -23.86 26.96 22.10
N THR A 329 -23.06 26.56 23.10
CA THR A 329 -22.72 27.40 24.27
C THR A 329 -21.48 28.27 24.06
N ALA A 330 -20.73 28.09 22.96
CA ALA A 330 -19.63 28.98 22.59
C ALA A 330 -20.19 30.27 21.97
N LYS A 331 -20.36 31.32 22.78
CA LYS A 331 -20.55 32.68 22.24
C LYS A 331 -19.31 33.07 21.42
N PRO A 332 -19.46 33.81 20.30
CA PRO A 332 -18.31 34.43 19.66
C PRO A 332 -17.71 35.45 20.64
N GLU A 333 -16.41 35.32 20.94
CA GLU A 333 -15.67 36.38 21.61
C GLU A 333 -15.66 37.60 20.66
N SER A 334 -16.19 38.70 21.19
CA SER A 334 -16.29 40.02 20.55
C SER A 334 -14.99 40.78 20.59
#